data_AF-A0AAW9BU96-F1
#
_entry.id   AF-A0AAW9BU96-F1
#
_cell.length_a   1.000
_cell.length_b   1.000
_cell.length_c   1.000
_cell.angle_alpha   90.00
_cell.angle_beta   90.00
_cell.angle_gamma   90.00
#
_symmetry.space_group_name_H-M   'P 1'
#
loop_
_entity.id
_entity.type
_entity.pdbx_description
1 polymer ?
#
loop_
_entity_poly.entity_id
_entity_poly.type
_entity_poly.pdbx_seq_one_letter_code
_entity_poly.pdbx_strand_id
1 'polypeptide(L)'
;MKTIKTSLALLIGAALLTGCNDDDTKYVNVQPTEVKIATYNLSFDRATFEALVNEMQIEPAQQAALVTAYLDGSIAAEDKTTAEKVIQIRNVAAIIQKNRPDVLMMAEYNNEGTGENKAALEGFQKNYLSVAQSLDGAGE
;
A
#
# COMPACT_ATOMS: atom_id res chain seq x y z
N MET A 1 19.04 58.23 5.77
CA MET A 1 18.90 56.90 5.11
C MET A 1 18.17 55.85 5.97
N LYS A 2 17.15 56.22 6.78
CA LYS A 2 16.40 55.27 7.64
C LYS A 2 14.93 55.10 7.27
N THR A 3 14.35 56.03 6.51
CA THR A 3 12.93 56.01 6.09
C THR A 3 12.67 55.26 4.79
N ILE A 4 13.66 55.19 3.88
CA ILE A 4 13.50 54.49 2.58
C ILE A 4 13.40 52.96 2.75
N LYS A 5 14.02 52.40 3.80
CA LYS A 5 14.00 50.95 4.07
C LYS A 5 12.65 50.47 4.62
N THR A 6 11.91 51.34 5.32
CA THR A 6 10.62 51.00 5.93
C THR A 6 9.49 50.98 4.89
N SER A 7 9.55 51.86 3.88
CA SER A 7 8.55 51.94 2.81
C SER A 7 8.55 50.70 1.90
N LEU A 8 9.72 50.12 1.65
CA LEU A 8 9.86 48.95 0.77
C LEU A 8 9.33 47.67 1.41
N ALA A 9 9.49 47.52 2.73
CA ALA A 9 8.98 46.35 3.46
C ALA A 9 7.43 46.29 3.50
N LEU A 10 6.78 47.45 3.56
CA LEU A 10 5.31 47.53 3.55
C LEU A 10 4.73 47.15 2.18
N LEU A 11 5.43 47.50 1.09
CA LEU A 11 5.04 47.18 -0.29
C LEU A 11 5.17 45.69 -0.61
N ILE A 12 6.21 45.03 -0.13
CA ILE A 12 6.39 43.58 -0.31
C ILE A 12 5.33 42.79 0.47
N GLY A 13 4.98 43.25 1.69
CA GLY A 13 3.91 42.63 2.48
C GLY A 13 2.53 42.75 1.83
N ALA A 14 2.20 43.92 1.26
CA ALA A 14 0.93 44.11 0.56
C ALA A 14 0.81 43.28 -0.73
N ALA A 15 1.90 43.15 -1.51
CA ALA A 15 1.90 42.39 -2.75
C ALA A 15 1.76 40.85 -2.53
N LEU A 16 2.24 40.33 -1.40
CA LEU A 16 2.06 38.91 -1.05
C LEU A 16 0.61 38.59 -0.61
N LEU A 17 -0.14 39.58 -0.11
CA LEU A 17 -1.51 39.38 0.35
C LEU A 17 -2.56 39.52 -0.76
N THR A 18 -2.25 40.20 -1.87
CA THR A 18 -3.18 40.37 -3.00
C THR A 18 -3.17 39.20 -3.99
N GLY A 19 -2.21 38.27 -3.89
CA GLY A 19 -2.11 37.08 -4.75
C GLY A 19 -2.94 35.87 -4.29
N CYS A 20 -3.53 35.91 -3.08
CA CYS A 20 -4.39 34.84 -2.56
C CYS A 20 -5.89 35.12 -2.75
N ASN A 21 -6.25 36.16 -3.50
CA ASN A 21 -7.65 36.55 -3.75
C ASN A 21 -8.09 36.23 -5.18
N ASP A 22 -7.50 35.18 -5.77
CA ASP A 22 -8.01 34.61 -7.01
C ASP A 22 -9.20 33.72 -6.63
N ASP A 23 -10.41 34.30 -6.69
CA ASP A 23 -11.69 33.61 -6.47
C ASP A 23 -11.93 32.47 -7.49
N ASP A 24 -11.08 32.37 -8.50
CA ASP A 24 -11.02 31.22 -9.39
C ASP A 24 -10.23 30.07 -8.73
N THR A 25 -10.84 29.48 -7.70
CA THR A 25 -10.48 28.11 -7.32
C THR A 25 -10.83 27.22 -8.52
N LYS A 26 -9.89 27.05 -9.45
CA LYS A 26 -10.07 26.14 -10.58
C LYS A 26 -10.06 24.73 -10.01
N TYR A 27 -11.25 24.21 -9.76
CA TYR A 27 -11.47 22.79 -9.56
C TYR A 27 -11.08 22.10 -10.86
N VAL A 28 -9.80 21.73 -10.97
CA VAL A 28 -9.34 20.85 -12.03
C VAL A 28 -10.08 19.55 -11.80
N ASN A 29 -11.00 19.22 -12.70
CA ASN A 29 -11.68 17.95 -12.65
C ASN A 29 -10.67 16.86 -13.01
N VAL A 30 -9.96 16.33 -12.02
CA VAL A 30 -9.02 15.21 -12.14
C VAL A 30 -9.78 13.89 -12.25
N GLN A 31 -10.78 13.83 -13.15
CA GLN A 31 -11.33 12.53 -13.50
C GLN A 31 -10.28 11.77 -14.31
N PRO A 32 -9.95 10.52 -13.93
CA PRO A 32 -9.10 9.68 -14.75
C PRO A 32 -9.69 9.59 -16.15
N THR A 33 -8.92 9.93 -17.18
CA THR A 33 -9.32 9.76 -18.58
C THR A 33 -9.22 8.30 -19.03
N GLU A 34 -8.49 7.49 -18.26
CA GLU A 34 -8.25 6.08 -18.47
C GLU A 34 -8.38 5.34 -17.13
N VAL A 35 -8.89 4.10 -17.18
CA VAL A 35 -9.01 3.22 -16.01
C VAL A 35 -8.28 1.93 -16.32
N LYS A 36 -7.29 1.58 -15.51
CA LYS A 36 -6.57 0.32 -15.59
C LYS A 36 -7.23 -0.71 -14.68
N ILE A 37 -7.83 -1.72 -15.31
CA ILE A 37 -8.41 -2.87 -14.62
C ILE A 37 -7.43 -4.03 -14.70
N ALA A 38 -7.12 -4.66 -13.57
CA ALA A 38 -6.33 -5.89 -13.54
C ALA A 38 -7.09 -7.02 -12.85
N THR A 39 -7.01 -8.20 -13.45
CA THR A 39 -7.67 -9.41 -12.97
C THR A 39 -6.62 -10.46 -12.66
N TYR A 40 -6.58 -10.96 -11.42
CA TYR A 40 -5.66 -12.03 -11.04
C TYR A 40 -6.42 -13.19 -10.42
N ASN A 41 -5.99 -14.41 -10.75
CA ASN A 41 -6.32 -15.58 -9.96
C ASN A 41 -5.24 -15.74 -8.88
N LEU A 42 -5.59 -15.50 -7.61
CA LEU A 42 -4.58 -15.44 -6.55
C LEU A 42 -4.23 -16.81 -6.00
N SER A 43 -5.21 -17.72 -5.95
CA SER A 43 -5.09 -19.12 -5.52
C SER A 43 -4.01 -19.33 -4.45
N PHE A 44 -4.12 -18.65 -3.30
CA PHE A 44 -3.13 -18.77 -2.22
C PHE A 44 -3.04 -20.22 -1.71
N ASP A 45 -4.01 -21.08 -2.01
CA ASP A 45 -3.96 -22.52 -1.70
C ASP A 45 -3.79 -22.77 -0.18
N ARG A 46 -4.70 -22.17 0.59
CA ARG A 46 -4.83 -22.42 2.03
C ARG A 46 -5.92 -23.45 2.28
N ALA A 47 -5.61 -24.41 3.15
CA ALA A 47 -6.53 -25.47 3.53
C ALA A 47 -7.77 -24.94 4.27
N THR A 48 -7.65 -23.83 4.99
CA THR A 48 -8.76 -23.19 5.71
C THR A 48 -8.73 -21.67 5.51
N PHE A 49 -9.90 -21.04 5.62
CA PHE A 49 -10.01 -19.59 5.61
C PHE A 49 -9.27 -18.95 6.80
N GLU A 50 -9.36 -19.55 7.99
CA GLU A 50 -8.68 -19.04 9.19
C GLU A 50 -7.16 -19.00 9.04
N ALA A 51 -6.56 -19.98 8.36
CA ALA A 51 -5.14 -19.95 8.04
C ALA A 51 -4.78 -18.73 7.18
N LEU A 52 -5.59 -18.44 6.16
CA LEU A 52 -5.40 -17.23 5.35
C LEU A 52 -5.57 -15.96 6.19
N VAL A 53 -6.60 -15.89 7.05
CA VAL A 53 -6.81 -14.73 7.93
C VAL A 53 -5.59 -14.50 8.81
N ASN A 54 -5.07 -15.53 9.46
CA ASN A 54 -3.93 -15.42 10.36
C ASN A 54 -2.69 -14.87 9.64
N GLU A 55 -2.42 -15.33 8.41
CA GLU A 55 -1.31 -14.82 7.60
C GLU A 55 -1.55 -13.39 7.12
N MET A 56 -2.78 -13.05 6.70
CA MET A 56 -3.14 -11.72 6.22
C MET A 56 -3.11 -10.67 7.33
N GLN A 57 -3.27 -11.09 8.59
CA GLN A 57 -3.24 -10.24 9.77
C GLN A 57 -1.83 -10.06 10.38
N ILE A 58 -0.79 -10.72 9.82
CA ILE A 58 0.60 -10.48 10.26
C ILE A 58 0.97 -9.03 9.93
N GLU A 59 1.34 -8.26 10.95
CA GLU A 59 1.71 -6.85 10.78
C GLU A 59 3.05 -6.70 10.06
N PRO A 60 3.28 -5.60 9.31
CA PRO A 60 4.45 -5.46 8.42
C PRO A 60 5.80 -5.64 9.11
N ALA A 61 5.94 -5.19 10.36
CA ALA A 61 7.18 -5.35 11.13
C ALA A 61 7.49 -6.83 11.42
N GLN A 62 6.48 -7.63 11.72
CA GLN A 62 6.62 -9.07 11.95
C GLN A 62 6.86 -9.81 10.63
N GLN A 63 6.21 -9.40 9.55
CA GLN A 63 6.51 -9.92 8.21
C GLN A 63 8.00 -9.71 7.88
N ALA A 64 8.53 -8.50 8.09
CA ALA A 64 9.94 -8.20 7.83
C ALA A 64 10.87 -9.08 8.68
N ALA A 65 10.58 -9.26 9.96
CA ALA A 65 11.37 -10.14 10.83
C ALA A 65 11.36 -11.61 10.35
N LEU A 66 10.19 -12.13 9.98
CA LEU A 66 10.05 -13.49 9.43
C LEU A 66 10.85 -13.67 8.14
N VAL A 67 10.75 -12.70 7.21
CA VAL A 67 11.44 -12.80 5.92
C VAL A 67 12.95 -12.66 6.10
N THR A 68 13.43 -11.73 6.92
CA THR A 68 14.86 -11.58 7.20
C THR A 68 15.43 -12.86 7.80
N ALA A 69 14.80 -13.39 8.85
CA ALA A 69 15.25 -14.61 9.50
C ALA A 69 15.20 -15.83 8.57
N TYR A 70 14.22 -15.88 7.66
CA TYR A 70 14.14 -16.95 6.66
C TYR A 70 15.32 -16.89 5.67
N LEU A 71 15.66 -15.69 5.19
CA LEU A 71 16.70 -15.48 4.17
C LEU A 71 18.11 -15.60 4.72
N ASP A 72 18.35 -15.20 5.97
CA ASP A 72 19.65 -15.35 6.63
C ASP A 72 19.86 -16.74 7.27
N GLY A 73 18.82 -17.58 7.27
CA GLY A 73 18.87 -18.95 7.80
C GLY A 73 18.77 -19.06 9.32
N SER A 74 18.46 -17.97 10.04
CA SER A 74 18.28 -17.95 11.49
C SER A 74 16.86 -18.30 11.97
N ILE A 75 15.91 -18.45 11.05
CA ILE A 75 14.50 -18.74 11.36
C ILE A 75 14.34 -19.99 12.25
N ALA A 76 13.48 -19.86 13.26
CA ALA A 76 13.02 -20.99 14.05
C ALA A 76 12.23 -21.99 13.17
N ALA A 77 12.29 -23.28 13.52
CA ALA A 77 11.70 -24.34 12.71
C ALA A 77 10.17 -24.20 12.61
N GLU A 78 9.54 -23.77 13.69
CA GLU A 78 8.10 -23.51 13.81
C GLU A 78 7.62 -22.34 12.92
N ASP A 79 8.47 -21.35 12.67
CA ASP A 79 8.11 -20.14 11.92
C ASP A 79 8.37 -20.27 10.42
N LYS A 80 9.14 -21.28 10.00
CA LYS A 80 9.60 -21.43 8.63
C LYS A 80 8.45 -21.46 7.62
N THR A 81 7.42 -22.26 7.88
CA THR A 81 6.24 -22.37 6.99
C THR A 81 5.52 -21.03 6.89
N THR A 82 5.34 -20.33 8.01
CA THR A 82 4.70 -19.01 8.04
C THR A 82 5.49 -17.99 7.22
N ALA A 83 6.82 -17.99 7.36
CA ALA A 83 7.69 -17.11 6.58
C ALA A 83 7.58 -17.37 5.06
N GLU A 84 7.57 -18.63 4.62
CA GLU A 84 7.36 -19.00 3.21
C GLU A 84 6.03 -18.47 2.67
N LYS A 85 4.97 -18.56 3.48
CA LYS A 85 3.64 -18.05 3.13
C LYS A 85 3.62 -16.52 3.05
N VAL A 86 4.25 -15.82 4.00
CA VAL A 86 4.41 -14.36 3.96
C VAL A 86 5.18 -13.92 2.72
N ILE A 87 6.29 -14.60 2.38
CA ILE A 87 7.07 -14.33 1.17
C ILE A 87 6.19 -14.45 -0.08
N GLN A 88 5.40 -15.51 -0.20
CA GLN A 88 4.47 -15.69 -1.31
C GLN A 88 3.49 -14.51 -1.43
N ILE A 89 2.86 -14.10 -0.32
CA ILE A 89 1.87 -13.02 -0.32
C ILE A 89 2.53 -11.68 -0.69
N ARG A 90 3.72 -11.38 -0.14
CA ARG A 90 4.50 -10.18 -0.48
C ARG A 90 4.87 -10.13 -1.96
N ASN A 91 5.27 -11.25 -2.55
CA ASN A 91 5.58 -11.32 -3.98
C ASN A 91 4.33 -11.08 -4.85
N VAL A 92 3.16 -11.60 -4.46
CA VAL A 92 1.89 -11.32 -5.14
C VAL A 92 1.54 -9.83 -5.05
N ALA A 93 1.67 -9.23 -3.87
CA ALA A 93 1.44 -7.80 -3.67
C ALA A 93 2.41 -6.96 -4.53
N ALA A 94 3.68 -7.35 -4.64
CA ALA A 94 4.67 -6.68 -5.49
C ALA A 94 4.26 -6.67 -6.98
N ILE A 95 3.73 -7.78 -7.49
CA ILE A 95 3.24 -7.87 -8.88
C ILE A 95 2.04 -6.93 -9.10
N ILE A 96 1.09 -6.91 -8.17
CA ILE A 96 -0.08 -6.04 -8.24
C ILE A 96 0.36 -4.56 -8.21
N GLN A 97 1.25 -4.21 -7.27
CA GLN A 97 1.78 -2.85 -7.13
C GLN A 97 2.61 -2.41 -8.32
N LYS A 98 3.38 -3.30 -8.96
CA LYS A 98 4.08 -3.02 -10.22
C LYS A 98 3.12 -2.56 -11.31
N ASN A 99 1.97 -3.23 -11.39
CA ASN A 99 0.98 -2.96 -12.40
C ASN A 99 0.11 -1.74 -12.08
N ARG A 100 0.08 -1.24 -10.84
CA ARG A 100 -0.70 -0.08 -10.39
C ARG A 100 -2.11 -0.02 -11.01
N PRO A 101 -2.95 -1.06 -10.83
CA PRO A 101 -4.33 -1.00 -11.32
C PRO A 101 -5.16 -0.01 -10.50
N ASP A 102 -6.11 0.65 -11.16
CA ASP A 102 -7.14 1.46 -10.50
C ASP A 102 -8.26 0.57 -9.94
N VAL A 103 -8.53 -0.54 -10.64
CA VAL A 103 -9.49 -1.56 -10.22
C VAL A 103 -8.81 -2.92 -10.21
N LEU A 104 -8.81 -3.57 -9.06
CA LEU A 104 -8.27 -4.91 -8.86
C LEU A 104 -9.40 -5.91 -8.67
N MET A 105 -9.50 -6.89 -9.56
CA MET A 105 -10.39 -8.05 -9.41
C MET A 105 -9.57 -9.27 -9.03
N MET A 106 -9.88 -9.88 -7.88
CA MET A 106 -9.18 -11.05 -7.37
C MET A 106 -10.11 -12.27 -7.41
N ALA A 107 -9.80 -13.22 -8.30
CA ALA A 107 -10.46 -14.51 -8.37
C ALA A 107 -9.77 -15.54 -7.46
N GLU A 108 -10.54 -16.56 -7.07
CA GLU A 108 -10.16 -17.62 -6.11
C GLU A 108 -9.48 -17.11 -4.84
N TYR A 109 -9.93 -15.95 -4.36
CA TYR A 109 -9.59 -15.50 -3.02
C TYR A 109 -10.31 -16.40 -2.02
N ASN A 110 -9.57 -17.10 -1.15
CA ASN A 110 -10.22 -17.93 -0.14
C ASN A 110 -11.14 -17.08 0.75
N ASN A 111 -12.34 -17.59 0.98
CA ASN A 111 -13.33 -17.02 1.89
C ASN A 111 -13.93 -18.15 2.75
N GLU A 112 -14.72 -17.76 3.73
CA GLU A 112 -15.47 -18.57 4.68
C GLU A 112 -16.73 -19.22 4.10
N GLY A 113 -16.98 -19.08 2.79
CA GLY A 113 -18.09 -19.67 2.06
C GLY A 113 -19.31 -18.76 1.90
N THR A 114 -19.47 -17.72 2.73
CA THR A 114 -20.62 -16.79 2.68
C THR A 114 -20.26 -15.40 2.13
N GLY A 115 -19.00 -14.97 2.20
CA GLY A 115 -18.53 -13.65 1.77
C GLY A 115 -18.82 -12.50 2.76
N GLU A 116 -19.26 -12.82 3.98
CA GLU A 116 -19.54 -11.90 5.08
C GLU A 116 -18.25 -11.51 5.84
N ASN A 117 -17.32 -12.44 6.02
CA ASN A 117 -16.08 -12.20 6.76
C ASN A 117 -14.99 -11.65 5.83
N LYS A 118 -14.71 -10.35 5.96
CA LYS A 118 -13.73 -9.65 5.14
C LYS A 118 -12.33 -9.56 5.76
N ALA A 119 -12.09 -10.20 6.91
CA ALA A 119 -10.84 -10.04 7.65
C ALA A 119 -9.59 -10.36 6.83
N ALA A 120 -9.62 -11.40 5.98
CA ALA A 120 -8.50 -11.73 5.11
C ALA A 120 -8.29 -10.65 4.03
N LEU A 121 -9.37 -10.10 3.46
CA LEU A 121 -9.30 -9.05 2.43
C LEU A 121 -8.78 -7.73 3.01
N GLU A 122 -9.30 -7.34 4.17
CA GLU A 122 -8.87 -6.13 4.91
C GLU A 122 -7.40 -6.26 5.34
N GLY A 123 -6.99 -7.44 5.83
CA GLY A 123 -5.60 -7.74 6.15
C GLY A 123 -4.68 -7.64 4.93
N PHE A 124 -5.08 -8.22 3.79
CA PHE A 124 -4.29 -8.12 2.55
C PHE A 124 -4.14 -6.66 2.09
N GLN A 125 -5.23 -5.90 2.11
CA GLN A 125 -5.19 -4.48 1.77
C GLN A 125 -4.25 -3.71 2.71
N LYS A 126 -4.45 -3.84 4.02
CA LYS A 126 -3.76 -3.05 5.04
C LYS A 126 -2.28 -3.43 5.15
N ASN A 127 -1.99 -4.72 5.27
CA ASN A 127 -0.68 -5.20 5.68
C ASN A 127 0.23 -5.56 4.49
N TYR A 128 -0.30 -5.65 3.27
CA TYR A 128 0.48 -6.02 2.08
C TYR A 128 0.35 -5.00 0.95
N LEU A 129 -0.88 -4.69 0.49
CA LEU A 129 -1.07 -3.78 -0.65
C LEU A 129 -0.80 -2.31 -0.31
N SER A 130 -1.00 -1.89 0.94
CA SER A 130 -0.71 -0.54 1.41
C SER A 130 0.75 -0.34 1.87
N VAL A 131 1.55 -1.40 1.83
CA VAL A 131 2.97 -1.38 2.20
C VAL A 131 3.78 -1.62 0.94
N ALA A 132 4.78 -0.77 0.69
CA ALA A 132 5.63 -0.91 -0.49
C ALA A 132 6.35 -2.27 -0.48
N GLN A 133 6.22 -3.02 -1.57
CA GLN A 133 6.91 -4.30 -1.76
C GLN A 133 8.04 -4.13 -2.78
N SER A 134 9.14 -4.85 -2.57
CA SER A 134 10.23 -4.89 -3.55
C SER A 134 9.89 -5.79 -4.73
N LEU A 135 10.31 -5.37 -5.92
CA LEU A 135 10.21 -6.15 -7.16
C LEU A 135 11.34 -7.19 -7.31
N ASP A 136 12.41 -7.02 -6.53
CA ASP A 136 13.57 -7.92 -6.55
C ASP A 136 13.34 -9.15 -5.64
N GLY A 137 12.28 -9.11 -4.83
CA GLY A 137 11.80 -10.20 -3.98
C GLY A 137 11.50 -9.72 -2.57
N ALA A 138 10.79 -10.54 -1.79
CA ALA A 138 10.37 -10.17 -0.43
C ALA A 138 11.52 -9.82 0.54
N GLY A 139 12.78 -10.15 0.21
CA GLY A 139 13.94 -9.86 1.05
C GLY A 139 14.52 -8.45 0.94
N GLU A 140 14.11 -7.72 -0.09
CA GLU A 140 14.69 -6.45 -0.50
C GLU A 140 13.78 -5.26 -0.16
#